data_AF-A0A182NIX4-F1
#
_entry.id   AF-A0A182NIX4-F1
#
_cell.length_a   1.000
_cell.length_b   1.000
_cell.length_c   1.000
_cell.angle_alpha   90.00
_cell.angle_beta   90.00
_cell.angle_gamma   90.00
#
_symmetry.space_group_name_H-M   'P 1'
#
loop_
_entity.id
_entity.type
_entity.pdbx_description
1 polymer ?
#
loop_
_entity_poly.entity_id
_entity_poly.type
_entity_poly.pdbx_seq_one_letter_code
_entity_poly.pdbx_strand_id
1 'polypeptide(L)'
;MVIQNLDSIVRLADRELPVVNTRGDVLFNSWNGIFNGQGGFFSQAPRIYSFSGKNVLTDMAWPQKLVWHGSSAHGERAIDTYCDAWHSASPDKVGLASSLLGNKLLDQERYSCDNRFVVLCVEAVPQDRRRKRRDASSSSIR
;
A
#
# COMPACT_ATOMS: atom_id res chain seq x y z
N MET A 1 -18.37 6.42 -9.87
CA MET A 1 -17.31 5.55 -9.28
C MET A 1 -16.20 6.50 -8.85
N VAL A 2 -15.82 6.50 -7.57
CA VAL A 2 -14.79 7.44 -7.11
C VAL A 2 -13.45 6.98 -7.68
N ILE A 3 -12.87 7.81 -8.53
CA ILE A 3 -11.57 7.59 -9.12
C ILE A 3 -10.54 8.01 -8.07
N GLN A 4 -9.78 7.07 -7.50
CA GLN A 4 -8.84 7.32 -6.42
C GLN A 4 -7.42 6.97 -6.84
N ASN A 5 -6.49 7.92 -6.70
CA ASN A 5 -5.07 7.67 -6.86
C ASN A 5 -4.50 7.07 -5.57
N LEU A 6 -3.43 6.29 -5.68
CA LEU A 6 -2.79 5.66 -4.53
C LEU A 6 -2.30 6.72 -3.53
N ASP A 7 -1.63 7.79 -4.00
CA ASP A 7 -1.15 8.90 -3.15
C ASP A 7 -2.26 9.57 -2.32
N SER A 8 -3.51 9.45 -2.80
CA SER A 8 -4.67 10.13 -2.23
C SER A 8 -5.43 9.33 -1.16
N ILE A 9 -5.06 8.07 -0.92
CA ILE A 9 -5.76 7.19 0.03
C ILE A 9 -5.69 7.72 1.46
N VAL A 10 -4.50 8.17 1.89
CA VAL A 10 -4.32 8.77 3.22
C VAL A 10 -4.78 10.22 3.19
N ARG A 11 -5.57 10.60 4.19
CA ARG A 11 -6.08 11.96 4.35
C ARG A 11 -4.91 12.96 4.38
N LEU A 12 -5.06 14.07 3.66
CA LEU A 12 -4.05 15.12 3.53
C LEU A 12 -3.39 15.52 4.87
N ALA A 13 -4.19 15.72 5.92
CA ALA A 13 -3.72 16.16 7.24
C ALA A 13 -2.84 15.14 7.98
N ASP A 14 -2.85 13.88 7.53
CA ASP A 14 -2.17 12.76 8.19
C ASP A 14 -0.98 12.26 7.32
N ARG A 15 -0.70 12.87 6.16
CA ARG A 15 0.34 12.41 5.20
C ARG A 15 1.78 12.64 5.65
N GLU A 16 2.00 13.47 6.66
CA GLU A 16 3.33 13.69 7.26
C GLU A 16 3.62 12.72 8.42
N LEU A 17 2.66 11.89 8.82
CA LEU A 17 2.87 10.88 9.85
C LEU A 17 3.73 9.71 9.32
N PRO A 18 4.59 9.10 10.16
CA PRO A 18 5.40 7.96 9.76
C PRO A 18 4.52 6.76 9.41
N VAL A 19 4.91 6.04 8.37
CA VAL A 19 4.26 4.80 7.95
C VAL A 19 4.97 3.64 8.64
N VAL A 20 4.23 2.91 9.48
CA VAL A 20 4.75 1.81 10.29
C VAL A 20 4.13 0.47 9.89
N ASN A 21 4.82 -0.63 10.21
CA ASN A 21 4.24 -1.98 10.13
C ASN A 21 3.33 -2.27 11.35
N THR A 22 2.71 -3.46 11.38
CA THR A 22 1.82 -3.87 12.49
C THR A 22 2.52 -4.09 13.83
N ARG A 23 3.86 -4.01 13.87
CA ARG A 23 4.67 -4.09 15.09
C ARG A 23 5.21 -2.72 15.53
N GLY A 24 4.87 -1.66 14.80
CA GLY A 24 5.32 -0.29 15.09
C GLY A 24 6.70 0.07 14.53
N ASP A 25 7.36 -0.82 13.76
CA ASP A 25 8.61 -0.45 13.09
C ASP A 25 8.31 0.51 11.93
N VAL A 26 9.09 1.59 11.83
CA VAL A 26 8.99 2.56 10.74
C VAL A 26 9.44 1.92 9.42
N LEU A 27 8.59 2.05 8.39
CA LEU A 27 8.86 1.68 7.01
C LEU A 27 9.21 2.91 6.17
N PHE A 28 8.47 4.01 6.35
CA PHE A 28 8.72 5.29 5.69
C PHE A 28 8.53 6.45 6.67
N ASN A 29 9.31 7.52 6.49
CA ASN A 29 9.24 8.71 7.35
C ASN A 29 7.91 9.44 7.23
N SER A 30 7.27 9.40 6.05
CA SER A 30 5.93 9.95 5.83
C SER A 30 5.25 9.28 4.65
N TRP A 31 3.93 9.44 4.53
CA TRP A 31 3.17 8.99 3.36
C TRP A 31 3.61 9.72 2.10
N ASN A 32 3.78 11.05 2.17
CA ASN A 32 4.28 11.84 1.04
C ASN A 32 5.69 11.42 0.61
N GLY A 33 6.52 10.96 1.56
CA GLY A 33 7.86 10.43 1.27
C GLY A 33 7.88 9.20 0.37
N ILE A 34 6.78 8.44 0.30
CA ILE A 34 6.67 7.27 -0.59
C ILE A 34 6.57 7.71 -2.06
N PHE A 35 5.84 8.79 -2.33
CA PHE A 35 5.42 9.22 -3.67
C PHE A 35 6.29 10.35 -4.25
N ASN A 36 7.56 10.36 -3.90
CA ASN A 36 8.53 11.37 -4.33
C ASN A 36 9.14 11.09 -5.73
N GLY A 37 8.67 10.06 -6.43
CA GLY A 37 9.19 9.64 -7.74
C GLY A 37 10.37 8.66 -7.68
N GLN A 38 10.92 8.36 -6.50
CA GLN A 38 12.04 7.43 -6.32
C GLN A 38 11.59 5.97 -6.11
N GLY A 39 10.31 5.67 -6.35
CA GLY A 39 9.76 4.31 -6.26
C GLY A 39 9.50 3.82 -4.83
N GLY A 40 9.35 4.72 -3.85
CA GLY A 40 9.10 4.34 -2.46
C GLY A 40 10.21 3.45 -1.90
N PHE A 41 11.45 3.96 -1.90
CA PHE A 41 12.62 3.23 -1.44
C PHE A 41 12.57 2.93 0.06
N PHE A 42 12.86 1.68 0.43
CA PHE A 42 13.04 1.28 1.82
C PHE A 42 14.51 1.44 2.23
N SER A 43 14.78 2.18 3.30
CA SER A 43 16.13 2.39 3.82
C SER A 43 16.81 1.13 4.35
N GLN A 44 16.01 0.11 4.65
CA GLN A 44 16.44 -1.22 5.11
C GLN A 44 15.48 -2.26 4.54
N ALA A 45 15.87 -3.54 4.58
CA ALA A 45 14.99 -4.62 4.14
C ALA A 45 13.62 -4.51 4.85
N PRO A 46 12.51 -4.35 4.10
CA PRO A 46 11.25 -3.96 4.71
C PRO A 46 10.65 -5.08 5.55
N ARG A 47 10.34 -4.83 6.82
CA ARG A 47 9.70 -5.84 7.69
C ARG A 47 8.19 -5.73 7.57
N ILE A 48 7.63 -6.33 6.53
CA ILE A 48 6.18 -6.32 6.26
C ILE A 48 5.54 -7.59 6.81
N TYR A 49 4.45 -7.42 7.56
CA TYR A 49 3.74 -8.51 8.21
C TYR A 49 2.29 -8.60 7.71
N SER A 50 1.80 -9.83 7.56
CA SER A 50 0.37 -10.08 7.36
C SER A 50 -0.42 -9.78 8.65
N PHE A 51 -1.75 -9.71 8.55
CA PHE A 51 -2.61 -9.56 9.73
C PHE A 51 -2.50 -10.71 10.73
N SER A 52 -2.10 -11.91 10.27
CA SER A 52 -1.81 -13.06 11.14
C SER A 52 -0.40 -13.05 11.73
N GLY A 53 0.36 -11.97 11.54
CA GLY A 53 1.70 -11.77 12.12
C GLY A 53 2.86 -12.43 11.35
N LYS A 54 2.62 -13.01 10.18
CA LYS A 54 3.64 -13.68 9.35
C LYS A 54 4.46 -12.65 8.59
N ASN A 55 5.79 -12.81 8.53
CA ASN A 55 6.66 -11.94 7.75
C ASN A 55 6.60 -12.32 6.26
N VAL A 56 6.11 -11.40 5.43
CA VAL A 56 5.87 -11.63 4.00
C VAL A 56 7.15 -12.02 3.24
N LEU A 57 8.31 -11.45 3.62
CA LEU A 57 9.58 -11.73 2.95
C LEU A 57 10.14 -13.12 3.25
N THR A 58 9.85 -13.67 4.42
CA THR A 58 10.46 -14.94 4.86
C THR A 58 9.49 -16.11 4.87
N ASP A 59 8.18 -15.86 4.98
CA ASP A 59 7.16 -16.91 5.01
C ASP A 59 6.95 -17.50 3.61
N MET A 60 6.82 -18.83 3.54
CA MET A 60 6.68 -19.58 2.29
C MET A 60 5.29 -19.44 1.65
N ALA A 61 4.30 -18.91 2.39
CA ALA A 61 2.97 -18.64 1.83
C ALA A 61 3.00 -17.61 0.68
N TRP A 62 4.05 -16.79 0.59
CA TRP A 62 4.27 -15.86 -0.52
C TRP A 62 5.53 -16.26 -1.28
N PRO A 63 5.50 -17.20 -2.23
CA PRO A 63 6.70 -17.60 -2.97
C PRO A 63 7.26 -16.43 -3.82
N GLN A 64 6.37 -15.59 -4.35
CA GLN A 64 6.73 -14.38 -5.07
C GLN A 64 6.64 -13.17 -4.13
N LYS A 65 7.77 -12.48 -3.92
CA LYS A 65 7.88 -11.32 -3.01
C LYS A 65 7.52 -9.99 -3.69
N LEU A 66 6.47 -10.04 -4.51
CA LEU A 66 5.97 -8.93 -5.32
C LEU A 66 4.74 -8.32 -4.65
N VAL A 67 4.57 -7.01 -4.78
CA VAL A 67 3.41 -6.26 -4.28
C VAL A 67 2.69 -5.61 -5.46
N TRP A 68 1.40 -5.87 -5.61
CA TRP A 68 0.55 -5.13 -6.54
C TRP A 68 0.36 -3.68 -6.07
N HIS A 69 0.51 -2.69 -6.97
CA HIS A 69 0.22 -1.29 -6.66
C HIS A 69 -0.47 -0.49 -7.78
N GLY A 70 -0.35 -0.91 -9.06
CA GLY A 70 -1.14 -0.34 -10.17
C GLY A 70 -1.04 1.19 -10.34
N SER A 71 0.12 1.76 -10.02
CA SER A 71 0.33 3.21 -9.93
C SER A 71 1.73 3.64 -10.39
N SER A 72 1.87 4.89 -10.80
CA SER A 72 3.16 5.51 -11.09
C SER A 72 4.00 5.66 -9.82
N ALA A 73 5.28 6.02 -9.97
CA ALA A 73 6.17 6.32 -8.84
C ALA A 73 5.71 7.53 -8.00
N HIS A 74 4.77 8.33 -8.51
CA HIS A 74 4.11 9.44 -7.80
C HIS A 74 2.75 9.05 -7.22
N GLY A 75 2.35 7.78 -7.33
CA GLY A 75 1.10 7.26 -6.77
C GLY A 75 -0.15 7.58 -7.61
N GLU A 76 0.02 8.18 -8.78
CA GLU A 76 -1.07 8.35 -9.73
C GLU A 76 -1.48 7.01 -10.30
N ARG A 77 -2.77 6.79 -10.56
CA ARG A 77 -3.24 5.54 -11.15
C ARG A 77 -2.61 5.30 -12.52
N ALA A 78 -2.16 4.08 -12.77
CA ALA A 78 -1.63 3.70 -14.07
C ALA A 78 -2.74 3.05 -14.91
N ILE A 79 -3.49 3.89 -15.65
CA ILE A 79 -4.76 3.52 -16.32
C ILE A 79 -4.65 2.27 -17.20
N ASP A 80 -3.51 2.08 -17.86
CA ASP A 80 -3.31 0.96 -18.77
C ASP A 80 -2.71 -0.29 -18.07
N THR A 81 -2.33 -0.17 -16.80
CA THR A 81 -1.55 -1.18 -16.07
C THR A 81 -2.00 -1.33 -14.62
N TYR A 82 -3.30 -1.49 -14.42
CA TYR A 82 -3.92 -1.75 -13.12
C TYR A 82 -4.99 -2.85 -13.18
N CYS A 83 -4.83 -3.83 -14.08
CA CYS A 83 -5.73 -4.98 -14.23
C CYS A 83 -7.21 -4.61 -14.44
N ASP A 84 -7.48 -3.67 -15.35
CA ASP A 84 -8.81 -3.09 -15.58
C ASP A 84 -9.47 -2.62 -14.28
N ALA A 85 -8.76 -1.81 -13.50
CA ALA A 85 -9.15 -1.38 -12.15
C ALA A 85 -9.38 -2.57 -11.20
N TRP A 86 -8.49 -3.57 -11.26
CA TRP A 86 -8.52 -4.81 -10.49
C TRP A 86 -9.74 -5.71 -10.73
N HIS A 87 -10.44 -5.52 -11.85
CA HIS A 87 -11.61 -6.33 -12.24
C HIS A 87 -11.26 -7.50 -13.17
N SER A 88 -10.00 -7.65 -13.57
CA SER A 88 -9.57 -8.72 -14.47
C SER A 88 -8.41 -9.54 -13.89
N ALA A 89 -8.53 -10.86 -14.01
CA ALA A 89 -7.45 -11.82 -13.79
C ALA A 89 -7.02 -12.49 -15.11
N SER A 90 -7.34 -11.88 -16.26
CA SER A 90 -6.96 -12.41 -17.57
C SER A 90 -5.45 -12.30 -17.78
N PRO A 91 -4.80 -13.31 -18.40
CA PRO A 91 -3.39 -13.24 -18.72
C PRO A 91 -3.04 -12.19 -19.79
N ASP A 92 -4.04 -11.73 -20.56
CA ASP A 92 -3.87 -10.67 -21.57
C ASP A 92 -3.88 -9.26 -20.96
N LYS A 93 -4.16 -9.14 -19.66
CA LYS A 93 -4.18 -7.89 -18.93
C LYS A 93 -2.94 -7.77 -18.06
N VAL A 94 -2.49 -6.53 -17.86
CA VAL A 94 -1.25 -6.22 -17.15
C VAL A 94 -1.54 -5.30 -15.96
N GLY A 95 -0.81 -5.53 -14.88
CA GLY A 95 -0.74 -4.67 -13.70
C GLY A 95 0.69 -4.24 -13.41
N LEU A 96 0.85 -3.16 -12.65
CA LEU A 96 2.15 -2.79 -12.06
C LEU A 96 2.31 -3.41 -10.67
N ALA A 97 3.44 -4.08 -10.47
CA ALA A 97 3.90 -4.60 -9.20
C ALA A 97 5.35 -4.21 -8.92
N SER A 98 5.76 -4.34 -7.67
CA SER A 98 7.13 -4.05 -7.23
C SER A 98 7.69 -5.19 -6.40
N SER A 99 8.96 -5.54 -6.64
CA SER A 99 9.67 -6.56 -5.87
C SER A 99 10.17 -6.00 -4.55
N LEU A 100 9.73 -6.58 -3.43
CA LEU A 100 10.22 -6.23 -2.09
C LEU A 100 11.71 -6.56 -1.92
N LEU A 101 12.26 -7.47 -2.73
CA LEU A 101 13.70 -7.79 -2.73
C LEU A 101 14.54 -6.67 -3.33
N GLY A 102 13.95 -5.82 -4.17
CA GLY A 102 14.58 -4.62 -4.74
C GLY A 102 14.57 -3.41 -3.82
N ASN A 103 14.07 -3.55 -2.58
CA ASN A 103 13.89 -2.46 -1.61
C ASN A 103 13.09 -1.27 -2.15
N LYS A 104 12.13 -1.51 -3.04
CA LYS A 104 11.19 -0.50 -3.53
C LYS A 104 9.76 -0.97 -3.39
N LEU A 105 8.86 -0.04 -3.11
CA LEU A 105 7.42 -0.29 -3.03
C LEU A 105 6.69 -0.03 -4.35
N LEU A 106 7.20 0.89 -5.17
CA LEU A 106 6.57 1.37 -6.39
C LEU A 106 7.49 1.24 -7.61
N ASP A 107 8.30 0.17 -7.67
CA ASP A 107 9.01 -0.13 -8.92
C ASP A 107 8.01 -0.40 -10.04
N GLN A 108 8.34 -0.05 -11.28
CA GLN A 108 7.38 0.01 -12.37
C GLN A 108 7.40 -1.28 -13.21
N GLU A 109 7.42 -2.44 -12.55
CA GLU A 109 7.47 -3.74 -13.22
C GLU A 109 6.08 -4.19 -13.65
N ARG A 110 5.98 -4.71 -14.87
CA ARG A 110 4.73 -5.14 -15.50
C ARG A 110 4.56 -6.65 -15.36
N TYR A 111 3.41 -7.06 -14.83
CA TYR A 111 3.06 -8.47 -14.68
C TYR A 111 1.65 -8.75 -15.16
N SER A 112 1.44 -9.98 -15.63
CA SER A 112 0.14 -10.49 -16.03
C SER A 112 -0.81 -10.60 -14.84
N CYS A 113 -2.09 -10.25 -15.02
CA CYS A 113 -3.06 -10.12 -13.93
C CYS A 113 -3.55 -11.46 -13.34
N ASP A 114 -3.20 -12.58 -13.95
CA ASP A 114 -3.43 -13.93 -13.41
C ASP A 114 -2.45 -14.31 -12.28
N ASN A 115 -1.41 -13.49 -12.07
CA ASN A 115 -0.44 -13.70 -10.99
C ASN A 115 -1.01 -13.39 -9.60
N ARG A 116 -0.53 -14.13 -8.59
CA ARG A 116 -0.93 -13.98 -7.19
C ARG A 116 0.19 -13.36 -6.37
N PHE A 117 0.11 -12.05 -6.17
CA PHE A 117 1.09 -11.28 -5.40
C PHE A 117 0.51 -10.74 -4.10
N VAL A 118 1.38 -10.12 -3.30
CA VAL A 118 1.01 -9.45 -2.06
C VAL A 118 0.14 -8.23 -2.37
N VAL A 119 -0.89 -8.02 -1.57
CA VAL A 119 -1.66 -6.76 -1.52
C VAL A 119 -1.46 -6.15 -0.14
N LEU A 120 -1.01 -4.90 -0.10
CA LEU A 120 -0.83 -4.18 1.17
C LEU A 120 -2.09 -3.41 1.54
N CYS A 121 -2.28 -3.22 2.84
CA CYS A 121 -3.32 -2.38 3.40
C CYS A 121 -2.67 -1.21 4.13
N VAL A 122 -3.27 -0.02 4.03
CA VAL A 122 -2.83 1.17 4.76
C VAL A 122 -3.98 1.71 5.60
N GLU A 123 -3.64 2.26 6.76
CA GLU A 123 -4.59 3.02 7.56
C GLU A 123 -4.83 4.41 6.93
N ALA A 124 -6.00 4.58 6.30
CA ALA A 124 -6.35 5.86 5.65
C ALA A 124 -6.64 7.01 6.62
N VAL A 125 -7.05 6.70 7.86
CA VAL A 125 -7.41 7.66 8.92
C VAL A 125 -7.00 7.08 10.28
N PRO A 126 -6.14 7.77 11.06
CA PRO A 126 -5.60 7.26 12.34
C PRO A 126 -6.65 6.88 13.39
N GLN A 127 -6.39 5.81 14.16
CA GLN A 127 -7.29 5.29 15.20
C GLN A 127 -7.61 6.27 16.32
N ASP A 128 -6.66 7.09 16.77
CA ASP A 128 -6.90 8.07 17.87
C ASP A 128 -8.03 9.03 17.54
N ARG A 129 -8.11 9.43 16.26
CA ARG A 129 -9.21 10.28 15.77
C ARG A 129 -10.51 9.49 15.60
N ARG A 130 -10.45 8.20 15.25
CA ARG A 130 -11.64 7.33 15.22
C ARG A 130 -12.22 7.15 16.62
N ARG A 131 -11.37 6.95 17.64
CA ARG A 131 -11.78 6.83 19.05
C ARG A 131 -12.41 8.15 19.52
N LYS A 132 -11.74 9.29 19.29
CA LYS A 132 -12.30 10.61 19.62
C LYS A 132 -13.64 10.89 18.91
N ARG A 133 -13.81 10.48 17.65
CA ARG A 133 -15.10 10.57 16.94
C ARG A 133 -16.18 9.67 17.53
N ARG A 134 -15.85 8.41 17.88
CA ARG A 134 -16.79 7.50 18.55
C ARG A 134 -17.23 8.04 19.90
N ASP A 135 -16.29 8.56 20.68
CA ASP A 135 -16.55 9.17 21.98
C ASP A 135 -17.44 10.42 21.84
N ALA A 136 -17.17 11.27 20.85
CA ALA A 136 -18.00 12.45 20.53
C ALA A 136 -19.41 12.07 20.03
N SER A 137 -19.55 11.01 19.23
CA SER A 137 -20.87 10.53 18.79
C SER A 137 -21.67 9.89 19.92
N SER A 138 -21.00 9.22 20.86
CA SER A 138 -21.64 8.59 22.04
C SER A 138 -22.15 9.65 23.03
N SER A 139 -21.45 10.79 23.14
CA SER A 139 -21.83 11.91 23.99
C SER A 139 -22.90 12.84 23.40
N SER A 140 -23.24 12.68 22.11
CA SER A 140 -24.34 13.42 21.46
C SER A 140 -25.68 12.67 21.48
N ILE A 141 -25.72 11.44 22.03
CA ILE A 141 -26.91 10.57 22.14
C ILE A 141 -27.40 10.51 23.61
N ARG A 142 -26.82 11.31 24.51
CA ARG A 142 -27.30 11.56 25.87
C ARG A 142 -27.70 13.02 26.01
#